data_AF-A0A1J4KXV8-F1
#
_entry.id   AF-A0A1J4KXV8-F1
#
_cell.length_a   1.000
_cell.length_b   1.000
_cell.length_c   1.000
_cell.angle_alpha   90.00
_cell.angle_beta   90.00
_cell.angle_gamma   90.00
#
_symmetry.space_group_name_H-M   'P 1'
#
loop_
_entity.id
_entity.type
_entity.pdbx_description
1 polymer ?
#
loop_
_entity_poly.entity_id
_entity_poly.type
_entity_poly.pdbx_seq_one_letter_code
_entity_poly.pdbx_strand_id
1 'polypeptide(L)'
;MSLEASKAAIAAIVVLQSKIKELEAEKITLQKGISSLRIQLSNKKEEISQNETNLIAATSRARQMIDNASVMISQITTARLENQELRSNIAKAEEYLSDFETNVQETRQQEIIRRNIIKKNLTEYQKLLNEIFSNFQQSHFGVFLTIAEIGKINYDSDLLPHPIRDVVQKLKKLPTQYSKQPVATKRAIIQGLIRSIELANDIVYKIRELQKSLNASKTPKRIGFDIRAHATNLYVLTHEIKRFNFA
;
A
#
# COMPACT_ATOMS: atom_id res chain seq x y z
N MET A 1 81.22 107.19 62.47
CA MET A 1 80.46 106.66 61.33
C MET A 1 81.05 105.31 60.91
N SER A 2 80.37 104.18 61.02
CA SER A 2 79.18 103.89 61.81
C SER A 2 79.16 102.39 62.13
N LEU A 3 79.15 102.07 63.43
CA LEU A 3 78.81 100.74 63.96
C LEU A 3 77.43 100.27 63.42
N GLU A 4 76.60 101.23 62.99
CA GLU A 4 75.31 101.05 62.33
C GLU A 4 75.43 100.43 60.93
N ALA A 5 76.46 100.75 60.13
CA ALA A 5 76.66 100.12 58.82
C ALA A 5 77.04 98.63 58.95
N SER A 6 77.82 98.27 59.97
CA SER A 6 78.16 96.87 60.28
C SER A 6 76.95 96.09 60.82
N LYS A 7 76.13 96.71 61.70
CA LYS A 7 74.87 96.11 62.19
C LYS A 7 73.84 95.95 61.07
N ALA A 8 73.73 96.90 60.15
CA ALA A 8 72.86 96.82 58.98
C ALA A 8 73.31 95.72 58.01
N ALA A 9 74.62 95.56 57.79
CA ALA A 9 75.16 94.48 56.97
C ALA A 9 74.91 93.09 57.58
N ILE A 10 75.08 92.94 58.90
CA ILE A 10 74.77 91.69 59.62
C ILE A 10 73.27 91.38 59.55
N ALA A 11 72.41 92.38 59.74
CA ALA A 11 70.96 92.22 59.60
C ALA A 11 70.56 91.80 58.18
N ALA A 12 71.17 92.40 57.15
CA ALA A 12 70.93 92.02 55.76
C ALA A 12 71.39 90.57 55.46
N ILE A 13 72.52 90.13 56.02
CA ILE A 13 73.00 88.75 55.90
C ILE A 13 72.01 87.77 56.55
N VAL A 14 71.47 88.09 57.74
CA VAL A 14 70.48 87.25 58.42
C VAL A 14 69.18 87.15 57.62
N VAL A 15 68.70 88.25 57.04
CA VAL A 15 67.51 88.26 56.16
C VAL A 15 67.75 87.49 54.87
N LEU A 16 68.95 87.58 54.28
CA LEU A 16 69.32 86.79 53.11
C LEU A 16 69.41 85.29 53.45
N GLN A 17 69.97 84.95 54.62
CA GLN A 17 70.04 83.56 55.09
C GLN A 17 68.65 82.98 55.38
N SER A 18 67.73 83.76 55.97
CA SER A 18 66.35 83.32 56.15
C SER A 18 65.66 83.12 54.79
N LYS A 19 65.89 84.03 53.84
CA LYS A 19 65.31 83.90 52.50
C LYS A 19 65.86 82.71 51.71
N ILE A 20 67.15 82.41 51.84
CA ILE A 20 67.76 81.21 51.25
C ILE A 20 67.12 79.95 51.85
N LYS A 21 66.93 79.88 53.17
CA LYS A 21 66.26 78.74 53.81
C LYS A 21 64.81 78.57 53.35
N GLU A 22 64.08 79.66 53.17
CA GLU A 22 62.71 79.62 52.60
C GLU A 22 62.73 79.07 51.17
N LEU A 23 63.62 79.57 50.31
CA LEU A 23 63.74 79.11 48.92
C LEU A 23 64.21 77.65 48.84
N GLU A 24 65.08 77.20 49.74
CA GLU A 24 65.48 75.80 49.85
C GLU A 24 64.31 74.91 50.29
N ALA A 25 63.52 75.35 51.27
CA ALA A 25 62.32 74.64 51.69
C ALA A 25 61.28 74.56 50.56
N GLU A 26 61.05 75.66 49.83
CA GLU A 26 60.16 75.71 48.67
C GLU A 26 60.67 74.82 47.52
N LYS A 27 61.98 74.79 47.27
CA LYS A 27 62.58 73.88 46.29
C LYS A 27 62.31 72.42 46.67
N ILE A 28 62.43 72.05 47.93
CA ILE A 28 62.16 70.69 48.41
C ILE A 28 60.68 70.34 48.25
N THR A 29 59.75 71.24 48.58
CA THR A 29 58.31 71.00 48.40
C THR A 29 57.94 70.87 46.92
N LEU A 30 58.50 71.73 46.06
CA LEU A 30 58.32 71.65 44.60
C LEU A 30 58.88 70.33 44.03
N GLN A 31 60.06 69.88 44.47
CA GLN A 31 60.62 68.59 44.04
C GLN A 31 59.74 67.40 44.48
N LYS A 32 59.18 67.44 45.70
CA LYS A 32 58.20 66.45 46.16
C LYS A 32 56.90 66.51 45.35
N GLY A 33 56.42 67.70 45.00
CA GLY A 33 55.27 67.89 44.12
C GLY A 33 55.50 67.30 42.72
N ILE A 34 56.65 67.60 42.11
CA ILE A 34 57.03 67.07 40.78
C ILE A 34 57.12 65.55 40.79
N SER A 35 57.74 64.95 41.83
CA SER A 35 57.83 63.49 41.94
C SER A 35 56.46 62.82 42.10
N SER A 36 55.58 63.39 42.94
CA SER A 36 54.19 62.92 43.06
C SER A 36 53.42 63.00 41.74
N LEU A 37 53.50 64.13 41.04
CA LEU A 37 52.86 64.30 39.73
C LEU A 37 53.41 63.33 38.67
N ARG A 38 54.72 63.03 38.69
CA ARG A 38 55.31 62.02 37.81
C ARG A 38 54.75 60.62 38.08
N ILE A 39 54.57 60.24 39.33
CA ILE A 39 53.97 58.95 39.71
C ILE A 39 52.51 58.90 39.25
N GLN A 40 51.72 59.94 39.51
CA GLN A 40 50.33 60.02 39.04
C GLN A 40 50.23 59.91 37.52
N LEU A 41 51.14 60.58 36.79
CA LEU A 41 51.19 60.51 35.33
C LEU A 41 51.55 59.10 34.82
N SER A 42 52.46 58.40 35.50
CA SER A 42 52.78 57.00 35.17
C SER A 42 51.57 56.08 35.38
N ASN A 43 50.92 56.18 36.54
CA ASN A 43 49.74 55.36 36.85
C ASN A 43 48.59 55.64 35.87
N LYS A 44 48.39 56.90 35.48
CA LYS A 44 47.37 57.27 34.48
C LYS A 44 47.70 56.74 33.09
N LYS A 45 48.98 56.69 32.70
CA LYS A 45 49.40 56.05 31.45
C LYS A 45 49.12 54.55 31.46
N GLU A 46 49.41 53.88 32.57
CA GLU A 46 49.10 52.44 32.72
C GLU A 46 47.59 52.18 32.67
N GLU A 47 46.79 53.00 33.36
CA GLU A 47 45.32 52.90 33.33
C GLU A 47 44.77 53.12 31.91
N ILE A 48 45.29 54.11 31.17
CA ILE A 48 44.92 54.35 29.76
C ILE A 48 45.29 53.13 28.90
N SER A 49 46.50 52.60 29.05
CA SER A 49 46.93 51.42 28.28
C SER A 49 46.06 50.20 28.58
N GLN A 50 45.72 49.95 29.85
CA GLN A 50 44.81 48.88 30.22
C GLN A 50 43.40 49.09 29.63
N ASN A 51 42.90 50.33 29.64
CA ASN A 51 41.60 50.65 29.06
C ASN A 51 41.60 50.48 27.54
N GLU A 52 42.68 50.84 26.84
CA GLU A 52 42.83 50.62 25.40
C GLU A 52 42.83 49.12 25.05
N THR A 53 43.58 48.30 25.80
CA THR A 53 43.58 46.84 25.57
C THR A 53 42.20 46.23 25.83
N ASN A 54 41.51 46.64 26.89
CA ASN A 54 40.15 46.20 27.19
C ASN A 54 39.16 46.62 26.09
N LEU A 55 39.29 47.84 25.57
CA LEU A 55 38.46 48.35 24.48
C LEU A 55 38.66 47.52 23.20
N ILE A 56 39.92 47.26 22.81
CA ILE A 56 40.24 46.43 21.64
C ILE A 56 39.65 45.02 21.80
N ALA A 57 39.78 44.41 22.98
CA ALA A 57 39.22 43.09 23.26
C ALA A 57 37.68 43.09 23.24
N ALA A 58 37.03 44.15 23.71
CA ALA A 58 35.59 44.31 23.64
C ALA A 58 35.11 44.49 22.19
N THR A 59 35.80 45.31 21.39
CA THR A 59 35.50 45.49 19.97
C THR A 59 35.69 44.21 19.17
N SER A 60 36.74 43.44 19.45
CA SER A 60 36.97 42.14 18.82
C SER A 60 35.84 41.14 19.13
N ARG A 61 35.42 41.06 20.41
CA ARG A 61 34.26 40.24 20.80
C ARG A 61 32.96 40.68 20.12
N ALA A 62 32.72 41.98 20.03
CA ALA A 62 31.54 42.51 19.35
C ALA A 62 31.52 42.14 17.86
N ARG A 63 32.67 42.22 17.17
CA ARG A 63 32.78 41.77 15.77
C ARG A 63 32.47 40.29 15.63
N GLN A 64 33.06 39.44 16.47
CA GLN A 64 32.78 38.00 16.43
C GLN A 64 31.30 37.68 16.70
N MET A 65 30.65 38.41 17.61
CA MET A 65 29.21 38.27 17.85
C MET A 65 28.37 38.66 16.62
N ILE A 66 28.76 39.72 15.91
CA ILE A 66 28.08 40.13 14.67
C ILE A 66 28.26 39.05 13.60
N ASP A 67 29.48 38.54 13.41
CA ASP A 67 29.75 37.50 12.42
C ASP A 67 28.94 36.22 12.72
N ASN A 68 28.90 35.80 13.98
CA ASN A 68 28.09 34.66 14.41
C ASN A 68 26.59 34.90 14.19
N ALA A 69 26.10 36.11 14.49
CA ALA A 69 24.71 36.48 14.25
C ALA A 69 24.37 36.44 12.75
N SER A 70 25.27 36.90 11.89
CA SER A 70 25.09 36.82 10.43
C SER A 70 25.01 35.38 9.93
N VAL A 71 25.86 34.49 10.44
CA VAL A 71 25.79 33.04 10.11
C VAL A 71 24.46 32.44 10.57
N MET A 72 24.03 32.73 11.80
CA MET A 72 22.74 32.24 12.31
C MET A 72 21.56 32.75 11.49
N ILE A 73 21.56 34.02 11.07
CA ILE A 73 20.52 34.57 10.20
C ILE A 73 20.48 33.80 8.87
N SER A 74 21.63 33.53 8.27
CA SER A 74 21.72 32.73 7.05
C SER A 74 21.13 31.33 7.25
N GLN A 75 21.48 30.64 8.33
CA GLN A 75 20.93 29.32 8.65
C GLN A 75 19.41 29.34 8.89
N ILE A 76 18.89 30.40 9.53
CA ILE A 76 17.44 30.57 9.71
C ILE A 76 16.76 30.76 8.35
N THR A 77 17.36 31.52 7.44
CA THR A 77 16.78 31.72 6.10
C THR A 77 16.76 30.44 5.29
N THR A 78 17.82 29.63 5.32
CA THR A 78 17.84 28.34 4.62
C THR A 78 16.82 27.38 5.20
N ALA A 79 16.73 27.26 6.53
CA ALA A 79 15.75 26.42 7.20
C ALA A 79 14.30 26.84 6.90
N ARG A 80 14.04 28.15 6.73
CA ARG A 80 12.72 28.65 6.32
C ARG A 80 12.36 28.25 4.89
N LEU A 81 13.31 28.32 3.96
CA LEU A 81 13.11 27.89 2.58
C LEU A 81 12.85 26.38 2.51
N GLU A 82 13.65 25.57 3.21
CA GLU A 82 13.44 24.12 3.31
C GLU A 82 12.06 23.79 3.91
N ASN A 83 11.62 24.52 4.95
CA ASN A 83 10.29 24.31 5.53
C ASN A 83 9.18 24.61 4.52
N GLN A 84 9.34 25.65 3.70
CA GLN A 84 8.38 26.01 2.66
C GLN A 84 8.31 24.94 1.56
N GLU A 85 9.45 24.42 1.13
CA GLU A 85 9.52 23.32 0.16
C GLU A 85 8.86 22.04 0.71
N LEU A 86 9.16 21.68 1.96
CA LEU A 86 8.55 20.54 2.62
C LEU A 86 7.03 20.67 2.73
N ARG A 87 6.52 21.86 3.08
CA ARG A 87 5.07 22.13 3.09
C ARG A 87 4.45 21.99 1.70
N SER A 88 5.13 22.45 0.66
CA SER A 88 4.67 22.26 -0.73
C SER A 88 4.61 20.78 -1.12
N ASN A 89 5.63 20.01 -0.73
CA ASN A 89 5.67 18.57 -1.00
C ASN A 89 4.60 17.80 -0.24
N ILE A 90 4.31 18.18 1.01
CA ILE A 90 3.19 17.60 1.79
C ILE A 90 1.86 17.85 1.08
N ALA A 91 1.58 19.09 0.66
CA ALA A 91 0.34 19.42 -0.04
C ALA A 91 0.16 18.61 -1.34
N LYS A 92 1.23 18.44 -2.12
CA LYS A 92 1.21 17.58 -3.31
C LYS A 92 0.95 16.11 -2.97
N ALA A 93 1.57 15.60 -1.91
CA ALA A 93 1.35 14.22 -1.47
C ALA A 93 -0.08 13.99 -0.98
N GLU A 94 -0.68 14.95 -0.29
CA GLU A 94 -2.08 14.92 0.13
C GLU A 94 -3.04 14.91 -1.08
N GLU A 95 -2.75 15.70 -2.11
CA GLU A 95 -3.50 15.70 -3.37
C GLU A 95 -3.42 14.32 -4.05
N TYR A 96 -2.22 13.75 -4.19
CA TYR A 96 -2.05 12.40 -4.74
C TYR A 96 -2.77 11.32 -3.94
N LEU A 97 -2.80 11.42 -2.60
CA LEU A 97 -3.54 10.49 -1.76
C LEU A 97 -5.05 10.60 -1.97
N SER A 98 -5.57 11.83 -2.05
CA SER A 98 -6.99 12.07 -2.35
C SER A 98 -7.39 11.47 -3.69
N ASP A 99 -6.61 11.71 -4.74
CA ASP A 99 -6.85 11.15 -6.07
C ASP A 99 -6.73 9.62 -6.10
N PHE A 100 -5.82 9.05 -5.30
CA PHE A 100 -5.71 7.61 -5.18
C PHE A 100 -6.94 7.00 -4.48
N GLU A 101 -7.42 7.62 -3.41
CA GLU A 101 -8.60 7.15 -2.67
C GLU A 101 -9.87 7.16 -3.54
N THR A 102 -10.07 8.21 -4.35
CA THR A 102 -11.21 8.28 -5.28
C THR A 102 -11.14 7.17 -6.32
N ASN A 103 -9.98 6.96 -6.95
CA ASN A 103 -9.76 5.89 -7.93
C ASN A 103 -10.01 4.49 -7.35
N VAL A 104 -9.59 4.25 -6.11
CA VAL A 104 -9.83 2.97 -5.41
C VAL A 104 -11.32 2.76 -5.16
N GLN A 105 -12.05 3.80 -4.76
CA GLN A 105 -13.50 3.71 -4.56
C GLN A 105 -14.24 3.42 -5.87
N GLU A 106 -13.88 4.09 -6.96
CA GLU A 106 -14.46 3.85 -8.29
C GLU A 106 -14.20 2.42 -8.76
N THR A 107 -12.95 1.95 -8.66
CA THR A 107 -12.58 0.58 -9.02
C THR A 107 -13.37 -0.45 -8.21
N ARG A 108 -13.52 -0.21 -6.90
CA ARG A 108 -14.31 -1.08 -6.02
C ARG A 108 -15.79 -1.11 -6.42
N GLN A 109 -16.37 0.03 -6.77
CA GLN A 109 -17.75 0.09 -7.25
C GLN A 109 -17.92 -0.67 -8.57
N GLN A 110 -16.99 -0.52 -9.52
CA GLN A 110 -17.00 -1.26 -10.78
C GLN A 110 -16.90 -2.78 -10.55
N GLU A 111 -16.05 -3.23 -9.62
CA GLU A 111 -15.98 -4.65 -9.27
C GLU A 111 -17.29 -5.20 -8.68
N ILE A 112 -17.96 -4.43 -7.81
CA ILE A 112 -19.26 -4.82 -7.25
C ILE A 112 -20.30 -4.96 -8.37
N ILE A 113 -20.35 -4.00 -9.29
CA ILE A 113 -21.25 -4.04 -10.45
C ILE A 113 -20.96 -5.30 -11.29
N ARG A 114 -19.70 -5.57 -11.62
CA ARG A 114 -19.29 -6.78 -12.36
C ARG A 114 -19.70 -8.06 -11.64
N ARG A 115 -19.47 -8.15 -10.33
CA ARG A 115 -19.87 -9.32 -9.51
C ARG A 115 -21.39 -9.52 -9.52
N ASN A 116 -22.17 -8.44 -9.46
CA ASN A 116 -23.62 -8.52 -9.50
C ASN A 116 -24.12 -9.01 -10.87
N ILE A 117 -23.54 -8.53 -11.97
CA ILE A 117 -23.84 -9.01 -13.33
C ILE A 117 -23.52 -10.52 -13.44
N ILE A 118 -22.34 -10.94 -12.98
CA ILE A 118 -21.95 -12.37 -13.00
C ILE A 118 -22.93 -13.22 -12.19
N LYS A 119 -23.33 -12.76 -10.99
CA LYS A 119 -24.32 -13.47 -10.16
C LYS A 119 -25.66 -13.60 -10.88
N LYS A 120 -26.16 -12.51 -11.50
CA LYS A 120 -27.40 -12.54 -12.28
C LYS A 120 -27.30 -13.56 -13.42
N ASN A 121 -26.24 -13.50 -14.22
CA ASN A 121 -26.02 -14.45 -15.32
C ASN A 121 -25.94 -15.90 -14.81
N LEU A 122 -25.26 -16.16 -13.69
CA LEU A 122 -25.19 -17.50 -13.09
C LEU A 122 -26.58 -18.01 -12.68
N THR A 123 -27.44 -17.14 -12.12
CA THR A 123 -28.82 -17.53 -11.79
C THR A 123 -29.65 -17.80 -13.04
N GLU A 124 -29.47 -17.03 -14.12
CA GLU A 124 -30.16 -17.26 -15.40
C GLU A 124 -29.69 -18.58 -16.05
N TYR A 125 -28.39 -18.86 -16.06
CA TYR A 125 -27.86 -20.14 -16.53
C TYR A 125 -28.35 -21.32 -15.69
N GLN A 126 -28.47 -21.17 -14.37
CA GLN A 126 -29.04 -22.19 -13.50
C GLN A 126 -30.50 -22.48 -13.85
N LYS A 127 -31.31 -21.44 -14.11
CA LYS A 127 -32.70 -21.61 -14.57
C LYS A 127 -32.76 -22.33 -15.91
N LEU A 128 -31.94 -21.92 -16.89
CA LEU A 128 -31.88 -22.57 -18.20
C LEU A 128 -31.46 -24.04 -18.10
N LEU A 129 -30.45 -24.36 -17.28
CA LEU A 129 -30.04 -25.74 -17.03
C LEU A 129 -31.19 -26.54 -16.40
N ASN A 130 -31.91 -25.95 -15.44
CA ASN A 130 -33.06 -26.59 -14.85
C ASN A 130 -34.15 -26.88 -15.89
N GLU A 131 -34.43 -25.94 -16.80
CA GLU A 131 -35.39 -26.13 -17.90
C GLU A 131 -34.96 -27.27 -18.86
N ILE A 132 -33.69 -27.31 -19.25
CA ILE A 132 -33.16 -28.30 -20.20
C ILE A 132 -33.19 -29.72 -19.58
N PHE A 133 -32.75 -29.86 -18.33
CA PHE A 133 -32.52 -31.18 -17.74
C PHE A 133 -33.71 -31.71 -16.92
N SER A 134 -34.60 -30.86 -16.39
CA SER A 134 -35.77 -31.33 -15.62
C SER A 134 -36.78 -32.08 -16.48
N ASN A 135 -36.88 -31.72 -17.76
CA ASN A 135 -37.84 -32.32 -18.69
C ASN A 135 -37.25 -33.46 -19.52
N PHE A 136 -35.99 -33.85 -19.31
CA PHE A 136 -35.32 -34.84 -20.14
C PHE A 136 -35.95 -36.24 -19.96
N GLN A 137 -36.79 -36.68 -20.89
CA GLN A 137 -37.46 -38.00 -20.85
C GLN A 137 -37.08 -38.87 -22.04
N GLN A 138 -37.13 -40.20 -21.88
CA GLN A 138 -36.89 -41.14 -22.99
C GLN A 138 -37.83 -40.90 -24.19
N SER A 139 -39.04 -40.43 -23.93
CA SER A 139 -40.03 -40.04 -24.95
C SER A 139 -39.48 -39.01 -25.94
N HIS A 140 -38.50 -38.20 -25.53
CA HIS A 140 -37.85 -37.20 -26.39
C HIS A 140 -37.11 -37.84 -27.56
N PHE A 141 -36.74 -39.11 -27.44
CA PHE A 141 -36.03 -39.85 -28.47
C PHE A 141 -36.94 -40.69 -29.36
N GLY A 142 -38.24 -40.78 -29.04
CA GLY A 142 -39.21 -41.60 -29.77
C GLY A 142 -38.96 -43.12 -29.62
N VAL A 143 -38.19 -43.53 -28.61
CA VAL A 143 -37.92 -44.94 -28.30
C VAL A 143 -38.65 -45.32 -27.03
N PHE A 144 -39.61 -46.23 -27.14
CA PHE A 144 -40.44 -46.66 -26.02
C PHE A 144 -40.07 -48.10 -25.62
N LEU A 145 -39.73 -48.27 -24.34
CA LEU A 145 -39.69 -49.58 -23.70
C LEU A 145 -41.01 -49.79 -22.97
N THR A 146 -41.53 -51.02 -23.01
CA THR A 146 -42.71 -51.37 -22.21
C THR A 146 -42.37 -51.41 -20.72
N ILE A 147 -43.37 -51.20 -19.86
CA ILE A 147 -43.20 -51.23 -18.39
C ILE A 147 -42.58 -52.56 -17.93
N ALA A 148 -42.97 -53.67 -18.57
CA ALA A 148 -42.45 -55.00 -18.29
C ALA A 148 -40.97 -55.18 -18.73
N GLU A 149 -40.53 -54.47 -19.76
CA GLU A 149 -39.12 -54.46 -20.18
C GLU A 149 -38.28 -53.62 -19.24
N ILE A 150 -38.79 -52.46 -18.80
CA ILE A 150 -38.13 -51.59 -17.83
C ILE A 150 -37.86 -52.33 -16.51
N GLY A 151 -38.82 -53.09 -16.01
CA GLY A 151 -38.67 -53.87 -14.78
C GLY A 151 -37.64 -55.02 -14.85
N LYS A 152 -37.18 -55.39 -16.06
CA LYS A 152 -36.17 -56.44 -16.29
C LYS A 152 -34.76 -55.88 -16.51
N ILE A 153 -34.59 -54.56 -16.55
CA ILE A 153 -33.30 -53.93 -16.78
C ILE A 153 -32.45 -54.08 -15.51
N ASN A 154 -31.33 -54.79 -15.65
CA ASN A 154 -30.34 -54.86 -14.59
C ASN A 154 -29.52 -53.56 -14.60
N TYR A 155 -29.57 -52.79 -13.49
CA TYR A 155 -28.96 -51.46 -13.36
C TYR A 155 -27.46 -51.48 -13.03
N ASP A 156 -26.83 -52.64 -13.20
CA ASP A 156 -25.41 -52.80 -12.96
C ASP A 156 -24.60 -52.05 -14.04
N SER A 157 -23.86 -51.03 -13.60
CA SER A 157 -23.02 -50.21 -14.49
C SER A 157 -21.92 -51.03 -15.15
N ASP A 158 -21.46 -52.11 -14.51
CA ASP A 158 -20.33 -52.90 -15.00
C ASP A 158 -20.71 -53.85 -16.13
N LEU A 159 -22.02 -54.04 -16.35
CA LEU A 159 -22.56 -54.82 -17.46
C LEU A 159 -22.84 -53.97 -18.71
N LEU A 160 -22.71 -52.63 -18.63
CA LEU A 160 -22.94 -51.73 -19.75
C LEU A 160 -21.75 -51.76 -20.74
N PRO A 161 -21.99 -51.57 -22.05
CA PRO A 161 -20.91 -51.48 -23.03
C PRO A 161 -20.11 -50.17 -22.89
N HIS A 162 -18.83 -50.19 -23.27
CA HIS A 162 -18.06 -48.96 -23.49
C HIS A 162 -18.57 -48.26 -24.74
N PRO A 163 -18.75 -46.92 -24.76
CA PRO A 163 -18.35 -45.90 -23.76
C PRO A 163 -19.40 -45.55 -22.69
N ILE A 164 -20.56 -46.21 -22.69
CA ILE A 164 -21.70 -45.90 -21.81
C ILE A 164 -21.35 -46.15 -20.35
N ARG A 165 -20.67 -47.27 -20.06
CA ARG A 165 -20.17 -47.61 -18.72
C ARG A 165 -19.39 -46.47 -18.07
N ASP A 166 -18.44 -45.89 -18.80
CA ASP A 166 -17.54 -44.86 -18.25
C ASP A 166 -18.31 -43.59 -17.89
N VAL A 167 -19.26 -43.20 -18.74
CA VAL A 167 -20.08 -42.01 -18.51
C VAL A 167 -21.03 -42.24 -17.34
N VAL A 168 -21.68 -43.40 -17.26
CA VAL A 168 -22.55 -43.76 -16.14
C VAL A 168 -21.77 -43.84 -14.82
N GLN A 169 -20.60 -44.46 -14.80
CA GLN A 169 -19.75 -44.51 -13.59
C GLN A 169 -19.28 -43.11 -13.17
N LYS A 170 -18.92 -42.24 -14.13
CA LYS A 170 -18.54 -40.85 -13.85
C LYS A 170 -19.72 -40.05 -13.29
N LEU A 171 -20.91 -40.16 -13.90
CA LEU A 171 -22.13 -39.53 -13.38
C LEU A 171 -22.49 -40.06 -11.98
N LYS A 172 -22.34 -41.37 -11.74
CA LYS A 172 -22.66 -41.97 -10.44
C LYS A 172 -21.80 -41.39 -9.31
N LYS A 173 -20.53 -41.11 -9.57
CA LYS A 173 -19.60 -40.49 -8.60
C LYS A 173 -19.87 -39.01 -8.32
N LEU A 174 -20.67 -38.35 -9.17
CA LEU A 174 -20.96 -36.92 -9.02
C LEU A 174 -22.17 -36.69 -8.09
N PRO A 175 -22.12 -35.62 -7.27
CA PRO A 175 -23.23 -35.27 -6.39
C PRO A 175 -24.46 -34.82 -7.20
N THR A 176 -25.64 -35.17 -6.70
CA THR A 176 -26.91 -34.96 -7.41
C THR A 176 -27.47 -33.54 -7.27
N GLN A 177 -27.20 -32.85 -6.15
CA GLN A 177 -27.63 -31.46 -5.94
C GLN A 177 -26.64 -30.50 -6.59
N TYR A 178 -26.98 -29.91 -7.75
CA TYR A 178 -26.08 -29.02 -8.51
C TYR A 178 -25.87 -27.66 -7.82
N SER A 179 -26.93 -27.07 -7.27
CA SER A 179 -26.94 -25.70 -6.72
C SER A 179 -25.88 -25.46 -5.63
N LYS A 180 -25.68 -26.44 -4.75
CA LYS A 180 -24.78 -26.39 -3.58
C LYS A 180 -23.31 -26.72 -3.87
N GLN A 181 -22.95 -27.07 -5.10
CA GLN A 181 -21.60 -27.55 -5.40
C GLN A 181 -20.64 -26.41 -5.76
N PRO A 182 -19.32 -26.61 -5.53
CA PRO A 182 -18.31 -25.67 -6.01
C PRO A 182 -18.25 -25.64 -7.55
N VAL A 183 -17.73 -24.55 -8.11
CA VAL A 183 -17.71 -24.28 -9.57
C VAL A 183 -17.02 -25.40 -10.35
N ALA A 184 -15.94 -25.98 -9.82
CA ALA A 184 -15.24 -27.10 -10.46
C ALA A 184 -16.14 -28.33 -10.60
N THR A 185 -16.87 -28.68 -9.54
CA THR A 185 -17.81 -29.81 -9.54
C THR A 185 -19.03 -29.52 -10.42
N LYS A 186 -19.55 -28.29 -10.42
CA LYS A 186 -20.62 -27.86 -11.35
C LYS A 186 -20.22 -28.05 -12.81
N ARG A 187 -18.98 -27.68 -13.17
CA ARG A 187 -18.43 -27.92 -14.51
C ARG A 187 -18.35 -29.41 -14.85
N ALA A 188 -17.88 -30.24 -13.92
CA ALA A 188 -17.81 -31.69 -14.12
C ALA A 188 -19.20 -32.32 -14.33
N ILE A 189 -20.22 -31.87 -13.60
CA ILE A 189 -21.61 -32.28 -13.79
C ILE A 189 -22.08 -31.92 -15.20
N ILE A 190 -21.94 -30.66 -15.62
CA ILE A 190 -22.36 -30.24 -16.96
C ILE A 190 -21.64 -31.02 -18.06
N GLN A 191 -20.32 -31.20 -17.96
CA GLN A 191 -19.54 -31.97 -18.94
C GLN A 191 -19.97 -33.43 -19.02
N GLY A 192 -20.25 -34.05 -17.87
CA GLY A 192 -20.78 -35.41 -17.82
C GLY A 192 -22.14 -35.51 -18.49
N LEU A 193 -23.02 -34.54 -18.26
CA LEU A 193 -24.36 -34.50 -18.83
C LEU A 193 -24.36 -34.24 -20.34
N ILE A 194 -23.54 -33.30 -20.84
CA ILE A 194 -23.38 -33.06 -22.27
C ILE A 194 -22.94 -34.35 -22.98
N ARG A 195 -21.90 -35.00 -22.45
CA ARG A 195 -21.40 -36.26 -23.01
C ARG A 195 -22.44 -37.38 -22.96
N SER A 196 -23.29 -37.39 -21.94
CA SER A 196 -24.39 -38.35 -21.84
C SER A 196 -25.47 -38.11 -22.89
N ILE A 197 -25.77 -36.85 -23.20
CA ILE A 197 -26.69 -36.47 -24.27
C ILE A 197 -26.12 -36.84 -25.65
N GLU A 198 -24.85 -36.57 -25.90
CA GLU A 198 -24.17 -36.96 -27.14
C GLU A 198 -24.27 -38.47 -27.37
N LEU A 199 -23.93 -39.27 -26.35
CA LEU A 199 -24.07 -40.73 -26.42
C LEU A 199 -25.52 -41.18 -26.57
N ALA A 200 -26.47 -40.53 -25.92
CA ALA A 200 -27.89 -40.82 -26.08
C ALA A 200 -28.33 -40.59 -27.55
N ASN A 201 -27.91 -39.48 -28.16
CA ASN A 201 -28.19 -39.19 -29.57
C ASN A 201 -27.58 -40.24 -30.51
N ASP A 202 -26.34 -40.66 -30.27
CA ASP A 202 -25.69 -41.72 -31.05
C ASP A 202 -26.44 -43.06 -30.97
N ILE A 203 -26.90 -43.43 -29.78
CA ILE A 203 -27.70 -44.64 -29.57
C ILE A 203 -29.02 -44.54 -30.31
N VAL A 204 -29.67 -43.38 -30.28
CA VAL A 204 -30.95 -43.15 -30.96
C VAL A 204 -30.80 -43.20 -32.47
N TYR A 205 -29.72 -42.62 -32.99
CA TYR A 205 -29.36 -42.74 -34.40
C TYR A 205 -29.22 -44.22 -34.81
N LYS A 206 -28.46 -45.02 -34.05
CA LYS A 206 -28.32 -46.47 -34.28
C LYS A 206 -29.65 -47.22 -34.21
N ILE A 207 -30.51 -46.90 -33.23
CA ILE A 207 -31.85 -47.49 -33.13
C ILE A 207 -32.67 -47.19 -34.39
N ARG A 208 -32.65 -45.95 -34.89
CA ARG A 208 -33.37 -45.56 -36.10
C ARG A 208 -32.84 -46.27 -37.35
N GLU A 209 -31.53 -46.43 -37.49
CA GLU A 209 -30.93 -47.23 -38.57
C GLU A 209 -31.37 -48.69 -38.50
N LEU A 210 -31.31 -49.28 -37.30
CA LEU A 210 -31.76 -50.66 -37.09
C LEU A 210 -33.25 -50.82 -37.37
N GLN A 211 -34.11 -49.86 -36.99
CA GLN A 211 -35.54 -49.87 -37.32
C GLN A 211 -35.79 -49.81 -38.83
N LYS A 212 -35.05 -48.98 -39.59
CA LYS A 212 -35.12 -48.98 -41.05
C LYS A 212 -34.73 -50.34 -41.63
N SER A 213 -33.66 -50.94 -41.10
CA SER A 213 -33.19 -52.26 -41.54
C SER A 213 -34.14 -53.40 -41.16
N LEU A 214 -34.88 -53.26 -40.05
CA LEU A 214 -35.84 -54.26 -39.56
C LEU A 214 -36.95 -54.50 -40.59
N ASN A 215 -37.46 -53.42 -41.19
CA ASN A 215 -38.53 -53.48 -42.19
C ASN A 215 -38.06 -54.11 -43.52
N ALA A 216 -36.75 -54.15 -43.76
CA ALA A 216 -36.14 -54.67 -44.98
C ALA A 216 -35.45 -56.04 -44.80
N SER A 217 -35.39 -56.58 -43.58
CA SER A 217 -34.52 -57.72 -43.26
C SER A 217 -35.22 -59.07 -43.23
N LYS A 218 -34.49 -60.10 -43.65
CA LYS A 218 -34.88 -61.52 -43.55
C LYS A 218 -34.78 -62.09 -42.12
N THR A 219 -34.09 -61.42 -41.19
CA THR A 219 -33.89 -61.88 -39.80
C THR A 219 -34.37 -60.84 -38.76
N PRO A 220 -35.68 -60.58 -38.68
CA PRO A 220 -36.23 -59.50 -37.86
C PRO A 220 -36.04 -59.72 -36.35
N LYS A 221 -35.97 -60.97 -35.88
CA LYS A 221 -35.81 -61.29 -34.46
C LYS A 221 -34.47 -60.80 -33.87
N ARG A 222 -33.38 -60.90 -34.64
CA ARG A 222 -32.04 -60.47 -34.21
C ARG A 222 -31.94 -58.95 -34.14
N ILE A 223 -32.42 -58.26 -35.17
CA ILE A 223 -32.46 -56.78 -35.21
C ILE A 223 -33.36 -56.24 -34.08
N GLY A 224 -34.49 -56.89 -33.80
CA GLY A 224 -35.34 -56.53 -32.66
C GLY A 224 -34.69 -56.77 -31.28
N PHE A 225 -33.75 -57.71 -31.16
CA PHE A 225 -32.93 -57.85 -29.95
C PHE A 225 -31.95 -56.69 -29.81
N ASP A 226 -31.23 -56.34 -30.89
CA ASP A 226 -30.25 -55.24 -30.87
C ASP A 226 -30.92 -53.88 -30.59
N ILE A 227 -32.09 -53.62 -31.17
CA ILE A 227 -32.90 -52.43 -30.87
C ILE A 227 -33.25 -52.37 -29.38
N ARG A 228 -33.67 -53.49 -28.78
CA ARG A 228 -34.01 -53.55 -27.34
C ARG A 228 -32.80 -53.37 -26.44
N ALA A 229 -31.64 -53.92 -26.82
CA ALA A 229 -30.39 -53.72 -26.09
C ALA A 229 -29.97 -52.23 -26.11
N HIS A 230 -30.04 -51.59 -27.27
CA HIS A 230 -29.77 -50.16 -27.39
C HIS A 230 -30.80 -49.28 -26.66
N ALA A 231 -32.09 -49.61 -26.72
CA ALA A 231 -33.14 -48.91 -25.99
C ALA A 231 -32.95 -49.03 -24.46
N THR A 232 -32.49 -50.17 -23.98
CA THR A 232 -32.13 -50.41 -22.57
C THR A 232 -30.95 -49.53 -22.15
N ASN A 233 -29.91 -49.46 -22.96
CA ASN A 233 -28.76 -48.57 -22.71
C ASN A 233 -29.17 -47.09 -22.69
N LEU A 234 -30.06 -46.69 -23.59
CA LEU A 234 -30.64 -45.34 -23.61
C LEU A 234 -31.44 -45.06 -22.34
N TYR A 235 -32.20 -46.04 -21.82
CA TYR A 235 -32.93 -45.92 -20.56
C TYR A 235 -32.01 -45.60 -19.39
N VAL A 236 -30.94 -46.39 -19.24
CA VAL A 236 -29.99 -46.23 -18.13
C VAL A 236 -29.33 -44.84 -18.18
N LEU A 237 -28.90 -44.37 -19.36
CA LEU A 237 -28.35 -43.03 -19.53
C LEU A 237 -29.36 -41.93 -19.18
N THR A 238 -30.59 -42.05 -19.69
CA THR A 238 -31.66 -41.07 -19.44
C THR A 238 -32.00 -40.99 -17.95
N HIS A 239 -32.00 -42.14 -17.26
CA HIS A 239 -32.27 -42.21 -15.83
C HIS A 239 -31.16 -41.56 -15.00
N GLU A 240 -29.90 -41.79 -15.33
CA GLU A 240 -28.79 -41.13 -14.64
C GLU A 240 -28.75 -39.62 -14.90
N ILE A 241 -29.14 -39.15 -16.08
CA ILE A 241 -29.31 -37.71 -16.36
C ILE A 241 -30.38 -37.10 -15.47
N LYS A 242 -31.55 -37.75 -15.32
CA LYS A 242 -32.66 -37.30 -14.47
C LYS A 242 -32.33 -37.24 -12.98
N ARG A 243 -31.30 -37.94 -12.54
CA ARG A 243 -30.90 -38.00 -11.12
C ARG A 243 -30.42 -36.65 -10.59
N PHE A 244 -29.96 -35.76 -11.47
CA PHE A 244 -29.42 -34.46 -11.09
C PHE A 244 -30.53 -33.44 -10.88
N ASN A 245 -30.52 -32.81 -9.71
CA ASN A 245 -31.41 -31.71 -9.37
C ASN A 245 -30.68 -30.38 -9.50
N PHE A 246 -31.24 -29.49 -10.31
CA PHE A 246 -30.69 -28.16 -10.58
C PHE A 246 -31.27 -27.05 -9.70
N ALA A 247 -32.31 -27.36 -8.91
CA ALA A 247 -32.88 -26.48 -7.91
C ALA A 247 -31.95 -26.26 -6.70
#